data_AF-A0A3A8K4P5-F1
#
_entry.id   AF-A0A3A8K4P5-F1
#
_cell.length_a   1.000
_cell.length_b   1.000
_cell.length_c   1.000
_cell.angle_alpha   90.00
_cell.angle_beta   90.00
_cell.angle_gamma   90.00
#
_symmetry.space_group_name_H-M   'P 1'
#
loop_
_entity.id
_entity.type
_entity.pdbx_description
1 polymer ?
#
loop_
_entity_poly.entity_id
_entity_poly.type
_entity_poly.pdbx_seq_one_letter_code
_entity_poly.pdbx_strand_id
1 'polypeptide(L)'
;MAGGTSGVGASGGATQYKASNTDAEKTQAVSDVINSAVAGMNESKGKLVFLGEGRIDKVKTKVQDEMNKFIQANPNATPAEIKKEAEKSAAKNESIATFDKMRDDNFFKKLMSRRKELIGDMWG
;
A
#
# COMPACT_ATOMS: atom_id res chain seq x y z
N MET A 1 -60.18 -40.15 -3.37
CA MET A 1 -58.73 -39.86 -3.32
C MET A 1 -58.59 -38.56 -2.53
N ALA A 2 -58.29 -38.59 -1.22
CA ALA A 2 -56.93 -38.55 -0.67
C ALA A 2 -56.09 -37.48 -1.39
N GLY A 3 -55.69 -36.33 -0.82
CA GLY A 3 -55.38 -35.98 0.56
C GLY A 3 -53.99 -35.32 0.53
N GLY A 4 -53.81 -34.12 1.08
CA GLY A 4 -52.49 -33.47 1.10
C GLY A 4 -52.53 -32.00 1.53
N THR A 5 -52.54 -31.80 2.84
CA THR A 5 -52.40 -30.52 3.57
C THR A 5 -50.98 -29.97 3.52
N SER A 6 -50.87 -28.63 3.63
CA SER A 6 -49.84 -27.88 4.38
C SER A 6 -48.37 -28.27 4.24
N GLY A 7 -47.60 -27.43 3.53
CA GLY A 7 -46.14 -27.38 3.59
C GLY A 7 -45.66 -25.94 3.78
N VAL A 8 -45.50 -25.56 5.04
CA VAL A 8 -44.67 -24.42 5.47
C VAL A 8 -43.23 -24.66 5.02
N GLY A 9 -42.57 -23.62 4.50
CA GLY A 9 -41.16 -23.43 4.79
C GLY A 9 -40.24 -23.21 3.58
N ALA A 10 -39.46 -22.15 3.77
CA ALA A 10 -38.04 -22.07 3.42
C ALA A 10 -37.65 -21.58 2.02
N SER A 11 -37.09 -20.36 2.09
CA SER A 11 -35.82 -19.96 1.47
C SER A 11 -35.75 -20.02 -0.05
N GLY A 12 -35.61 -18.84 -0.65
CA GLY A 12 -35.27 -18.76 -2.06
C GLY A 12 -35.50 -17.40 -2.69
N GLY A 13 -36.00 -16.41 -1.94
CA GLY A 13 -35.65 -15.02 -2.22
C GLY A 13 -34.15 -14.90 -1.98
N ALA A 14 -33.35 -15.38 -2.95
CA ALA A 14 -31.98 -14.98 -3.10
C ALA A 14 -32.02 -13.47 -3.22
N THR A 15 -31.90 -12.80 -2.08
CA THR A 15 -31.35 -11.46 -2.00
C THR A 15 -30.12 -11.54 -2.88
N GLN A 16 -30.27 -11.07 -4.12
CA GLN A 16 -29.16 -10.76 -4.99
C GLN A 16 -28.29 -9.87 -4.12
N TYR A 17 -27.24 -10.45 -3.56
CA TYR A 17 -26.15 -9.71 -2.96
C TYR A 17 -25.58 -8.88 -4.11
N LYS A 18 -26.20 -7.73 -4.39
CA LYS A 18 -25.56 -6.63 -5.09
C LYS A 18 -24.49 -6.10 -4.16
N ALA A 19 -23.40 -6.85 -4.05
CA ALA A 19 -22.10 -6.30 -3.71
C ALA A 19 -21.28 -6.24 -5.00
N SER A 20 -21.89 -5.73 -6.07
CA SER A 20 -21.16 -5.22 -7.23
C SER A 20 -20.51 -3.92 -6.77
N ASN A 21 -19.48 -3.99 -5.93
CA ASN A 21 -18.66 -2.82 -5.66
C ASN A 21 -18.16 -2.35 -7.03
N THR A 22 -18.52 -1.13 -7.39
CA THR A 22 -18.12 -0.55 -8.66
C THR A 22 -16.61 -0.42 -8.71
N ASP A 23 -16.01 -0.50 -9.88
CA ASP A 23 -14.55 -0.34 -10.01
C ASP A 23 -14.07 1.00 -9.42
N ALA A 24 -14.94 2.02 -9.43
CA ALA A 24 -14.73 3.30 -8.76
C ALA A 24 -14.56 3.17 -7.23
N GLU A 25 -15.38 2.36 -6.55
CA GLU A 25 -15.27 2.14 -5.10
C GLU A 25 -13.98 1.39 -4.73
N LYS A 26 -13.55 0.47 -5.60
CA LYS A 26 -12.27 -0.25 -5.43
C LYS A 26 -11.08 0.68 -5.61
N THR A 27 -11.10 1.53 -6.64
CA THR A 27 -10.05 2.54 -6.86
C THR A 27 -10.02 3.58 -5.75
N GLN A 28 -11.17 3.96 -5.20
CA GLN A 28 -11.24 4.88 -4.07
C GLN A 28 -10.64 4.26 -2.80
N ALA A 29 -10.97 3.00 -2.49
CA ALA A 29 -10.39 2.29 -1.35
C ALA A 29 -8.85 2.20 -1.42
N VAL A 30 -8.30 1.97 -2.61
CA VAL A 30 -6.83 2.02 -2.84
C VAL A 30 -6.29 3.43 -2.61
N SER A 31 -6.96 4.45 -3.16
CA SER A 31 -6.52 5.84 -3.04
C SER A 31 -6.53 6.33 -1.59
N ASP A 32 -7.53 5.95 -0.80
CA ASP A 32 -7.64 6.32 0.61
C ASP A 32 -6.49 5.73 1.44
N VAL A 33 -6.14 4.47 1.20
CA VAL A 33 -4.99 3.82 1.87
C VAL A 33 -3.68 4.49 1.46
N ILE A 34 -3.49 4.75 0.17
CA ILE A 34 -2.29 5.43 -0.34
C ILE A 34 -2.16 6.82 0.29
N ASN A 35 -3.24 7.61 0.33
CA ASN A 35 -3.23 8.95 0.89
C ASN A 35 -2.95 8.94 2.39
N SER A 36 -3.52 7.98 3.13
CA SER A 36 -3.25 7.78 4.56
C SER A 36 -1.78 7.38 4.81
N ALA A 37 -1.25 6.44 4.02
CA ALA A 37 0.15 6.02 4.12
C ALA A 37 1.11 7.18 3.79
N VAL A 38 0.82 7.95 2.73
CA VAL A 38 1.59 9.15 2.36
C VAL A 38 1.52 10.23 3.44
N ALA A 39 0.36 10.43 4.06
CA ALA A 39 0.21 11.36 5.18
C ALA A 39 1.11 10.95 6.36
N GLY A 40 1.11 9.67 6.76
CA GLY A 40 2.00 9.17 7.82
C GLY A 40 3.49 9.29 7.50
N MET A 41 3.88 9.05 6.24
CA MET A 41 5.26 9.27 5.79
C MET A 41 5.64 10.75 5.78
N ASN A 42 4.70 11.65 5.48
CA ASN A 42 4.89 13.10 5.53
C ASN A 42 4.88 13.66 6.95
N GLU A 43 4.14 13.09 7.89
CA GLU A 43 4.20 13.44 9.33
C GLU A 43 5.57 13.12 9.92
N SER A 44 6.32 12.21 9.30
CA SER A 44 7.71 11.96 9.64
C SER A 44 8.67 13.04 9.15
N LYS A 45 8.21 14.09 8.44
CA LYS A 45 9.02 15.25 8.04
C LYS A 45 9.75 15.82 9.27
N GLY A 46 11.09 15.89 9.17
CA GLY A 46 11.96 16.32 10.27
C GLY A 46 12.53 15.17 11.14
N LYS A 47 12.07 13.93 10.97
CA LYS A 47 12.66 12.75 11.62
C LYS A 47 13.69 12.07 10.73
N LEU A 48 14.64 11.35 11.34
CA LEU A 48 15.62 10.53 10.62
C LEU A 48 14.96 9.48 9.71
N VAL A 49 13.74 9.06 10.01
CA VAL A 49 12.96 8.11 9.20
C VAL A 49 12.26 8.75 7.99
N PHE A 50 12.30 10.08 7.83
CA PHE A 50 11.68 10.74 6.69
C PHE A 50 12.28 10.28 5.36
N LEU A 51 11.49 9.70 4.47
CA LEU A 51 11.98 9.12 3.22
C LEU A 51 12.40 10.16 2.17
N GLY A 52 11.89 11.38 2.27
CA GLY A 52 11.99 12.39 1.21
C GLY A 52 10.89 12.21 0.16
N GLU A 53 10.43 13.33 -0.42
CA GLU A 53 9.27 13.35 -1.33
C GLU A 53 9.46 12.40 -2.52
N GLY A 54 10.64 12.35 -3.13
CA GLY A 54 10.91 11.44 -4.25
C GLY A 54 10.87 9.94 -3.90
N ARG A 55 11.13 9.54 -2.64
CA ARG A 55 10.97 8.14 -2.22
C ARG A 55 9.51 7.84 -1.87
N ILE A 56 8.80 8.79 -1.28
CA ILE A 56 7.36 8.69 -0.99
C ILE A 56 6.57 8.52 -2.30
N ASP A 57 6.88 9.30 -3.34
CA ASP A 57 6.24 9.17 -4.66
C ASP A 57 6.49 7.81 -5.30
N LYS A 58 7.70 7.25 -5.14
CA LYS A 58 8.01 5.88 -5.59
C LYS A 58 7.19 4.84 -4.85
N VAL A 59 7.03 4.98 -3.53
CA VAL A 59 6.19 4.08 -2.72
C VAL A 59 4.74 4.17 -3.20
N LYS A 60 4.20 5.38 -3.37
CA LYS A 60 2.86 5.62 -3.90
C LYS A 60 2.65 4.93 -5.25
N THR A 61 3.56 5.14 -6.19
CA THR A 61 3.47 4.55 -7.54
C THR A 61 3.49 3.03 -7.48
N LYS A 62 4.37 2.43 -6.68
CA LYS A 62 4.45 0.97 -6.52
C LYS A 62 3.20 0.37 -5.89
N VAL A 63 2.66 1.00 -4.84
CA VAL A 63 1.43 0.53 -4.20
C VAL A 63 0.26 0.60 -5.18
N GLN A 64 0.18 1.68 -5.97
CA GLN A 64 -0.85 1.83 -6.99
C GLN A 64 -0.72 0.76 -8.09
N ASP A 65 0.49 0.48 -8.57
CA ASP A 65 0.73 -0.57 -9.56
C ASP A 65 0.42 -1.98 -9.02
N GLU A 66 0.82 -2.28 -7.79
CA GLU A 66 0.52 -3.56 -7.13
C GLU A 66 -0.98 -3.74 -6.94
N MET A 67 -1.70 -2.68 -6.56
CA MET A 67 -3.15 -2.72 -6.35
C MET A 67 -3.92 -2.80 -7.66
N ASN A 68 -3.48 -2.13 -8.72
CA ASN A 68 -4.05 -2.28 -10.06
C ASN A 68 -3.94 -3.74 -10.53
N LYS A 69 -2.77 -4.37 -10.35
CA LYS A 69 -2.58 -5.80 -10.66
C LYS A 69 -3.45 -6.70 -9.78
N PHE A 70 -3.58 -6.38 -8.49
CA PHE A 70 -4.42 -7.15 -7.56
C PHE A 70 -5.90 -7.09 -7.95
N ILE A 71 -6.42 -5.91 -8.29
CA ILE A 71 -7.82 -5.71 -8.72
C ILE A 71 -8.09 -6.43 -10.04
N GLN A 72 -7.15 -6.38 -10.99
CA GLN A 72 -7.25 -7.10 -12.26
C GLN A 72 -7.24 -8.62 -12.06
N ALA A 73 -6.36 -9.13 -11.18
CA ALA A 73 -6.27 -10.55 -10.88
C ALA A 73 -7.43 -11.07 -10.01
N ASN A 74 -8.06 -10.19 -9.22
CA ASN A 74 -9.14 -10.52 -8.28
C ASN A 74 -10.35 -9.60 -8.54
N PRO A 75 -11.06 -9.79 -9.66
CA PRO A 75 -12.20 -8.93 -10.03
C PRO A 75 -13.34 -9.00 -9.01
N ASN A 76 -13.40 -10.04 -8.18
CA ASN A 76 -14.42 -10.20 -7.13
C ASN A 76 -13.92 -9.79 -5.73
N ALA A 77 -12.71 -9.24 -5.61
CA ALA A 77 -12.18 -8.80 -4.33
C ALA A 77 -13.09 -7.74 -3.69
N THR A 78 -13.38 -7.92 -2.42
CA THR A 78 -14.13 -6.97 -1.62
C THR A 78 -13.27 -5.74 -1.30
N PRO A 79 -13.88 -4.56 -1.05
CA PRO A 79 -13.14 -3.38 -0.63
C PRO A 79 -12.29 -3.61 0.63
N ALA A 80 -12.75 -4.48 1.53
CA ALA A 80 -11.99 -4.85 2.73
C ALA A 80 -10.71 -5.64 2.39
N GLU A 81 -10.77 -6.56 1.43
CA GLU A 81 -9.60 -7.31 0.96
C GLU A 81 -8.62 -6.40 0.21
N ILE A 82 -9.14 -5.51 -0.65
CA ILE A 82 -8.35 -4.52 -1.36
C ILE A 82 -7.65 -3.58 -0.37
N LYS A 83 -8.37 -3.10 0.65
CA LYS A 83 -7.79 -2.26 1.70
C LYS A 83 -6.66 -2.97 2.45
N LYS A 84 -6.89 -4.22 2.86
CA LYS A 84 -5.90 -5.02 3.60
C LYS A 84 -4.65 -5.30 2.76
N GLU A 85 -4.80 -5.62 1.48
CA GLU A 85 -3.66 -5.85 0.60
C GLU A 85 -2.94 -4.52 0.26
N ALA A 86 -3.67 -3.42 0.13
CA ALA A 86 -3.09 -2.09 -0.05
C ALA A 86 -2.27 -1.65 1.17
N GLU A 87 -2.77 -1.86 2.39
CA GLU A 87 -2.04 -1.57 3.64
C GLU A 87 -0.77 -2.40 3.75
N LYS A 88 -0.85 -3.70 3.41
CA LYS A 88 0.30 -4.60 3.38
C LYS A 88 1.33 -4.21 2.33
N SER A 89 0.88 -3.82 1.14
CA SER A 89 1.74 -3.31 0.06
C SER A 89 2.42 -2.00 0.48
N ALA A 90 1.68 -1.08 1.11
CA ALA A 90 2.22 0.17 1.62
C ALA A 90 3.31 -0.08 2.67
N ALA A 91 3.04 -0.89 3.69
CA ALA A 91 4.00 -1.22 4.74
C ALA A 91 5.28 -1.90 4.18
N LYS A 92 5.11 -2.82 3.22
CA LYS A 92 6.25 -3.47 2.55
C LYS A 92 7.10 -2.46 1.79
N ASN A 93 6.48 -1.61 0.97
CA ASN A 93 7.20 -0.64 0.14
C ASN A 93 7.83 0.48 0.98
N GLU A 94 7.18 0.89 2.06
CA GLU A 94 7.73 1.83 3.04
C GLU A 94 8.99 1.27 3.73
N SER A 95 8.94 0.01 4.17
CA SER A 95 10.09 -0.67 4.79
C SER A 95 11.28 -0.76 3.82
N ILE A 96 11.01 -1.14 2.56
CA ILE A 96 12.05 -1.16 1.50
C ILE A 96 12.64 0.23 1.28
N ALA A 97 11.80 1.26 1.15
CA ALA A 97 12.26 2.62 0.95
C ALA A 97 13.08 3.15 2.14
N THR A 98 12.71 2.76 3.36
CA THR A 98 13.43 3.09 4.59
C THR A 98 14.79 2.41 4.62
N PHE A 99 14.85 1.14 4.26
CA PHE A 99 16.10 0.39 4.18
C PHE A 99 17.03 0.96 3.11
N ASP A 100 16.49 1.26 1.92
CA ASP A 100 17.25 1.91 0.84
C ASP A 100 17.81 3.25 1.30
N LYS A 101 17.01 4.07 2.01
CA LYS A 101 17.50 5.32 2.60
C LYS A 101 18.64 5.06 3.58
N MET A 102 18.49 4.16 4.55
CA MET A 102 19.55 3.86 5.52
C MET A 102 20.83 3.38 4.84
N ARG A 103 20.71 2.56 3.79
CA ARG A 103 21.83 2.10 2.98
C ARG A 103 22.51 3.26 2.27
N ASP A 104 21.73 4.12 1.62
CA ASP A 104 22.24 5.28 0.88
C ASP A 104 22.91 6.27 1.84
N ASP A 105 22.31 6.58 2.99
CA ASP A 105 22.87 7.47 4.01
C ASP A 105 24.20 6.92 4.55
N ASN A 106 24.28 5.62 4.80
CA ASN A 106 25.52 4.96 5.22
C ASN A 106 26.58 5.00 4.10
N PHE A 107 26.19 4.81 2.85
CA PHE A 107 27.09 4.92 1.70
C PHE A 107 27.62 6.35 1.55
N PHE A 108 26.75 7.36 1.57
CA PHE A 108 27.14 8.76 1.47
C PHE A 108 28.00 9.21 2.65
N LYS A 109 27.70 8.76 3.87
CA LYS A 109 28.54 9.06 5.05
C LYS A 109 29.95 8.49 4.87
N LYS A 110 30.08 7.24 4.41
CA LYS A 110 31.39 6.63 4.11
C LYS A 110 32.12 7.36 2.98
N LEU A 111 31.41 7.71 1.91
CA LEU A 111 31.94 8.45 0.76
C LEU A 111 32.49 9.82 1.22
N MET A 112 31.71 10.57 1.98
CA MET A 112 32.10 11.89 2.49
C MET A 112 33.22 11.81 3.51
N SER A 113 33.25 10.78 4.36
CA SER A 113 34.38 10.51 5.27
C SER A 113 35.68 10.32 4.49
N ARG A 114 35.67 9.43 3.49
CA ARG A 114 36.84 9.19 2.63
C ARG A 114 37.28 10.44 1.88
N ARG A 115 36.33 11.25 1.38
CA ARG A 115 36.66 12.53 0.74
C ARG A 115 37.35 13.49 1.71
N LYS A 116 36.88 13.58 2.96
CA LYS A 116 37.49 14.43 3.99
C LYS A 116 38.89 13.95 4.36
N GLU A 117 39.09 12.65 4.50
CA GLU A 117 40.41 12.04 4.72
C GLU A 117 41.36 12.37 3.55
N LEU A 118 40.94 12.17 2.30
CA LEU A 118 41.74 12.52 1.12
C LEU A 118 42.10 14.01 1.04
N ILE A 119 41.18 14.91 1.39
CA ILE A 119 41.47 16.35 1.42
C ILE A 119 42.39 16.69 2.60
N GLY A 120 42.22 16.03 3.75
CA GLY A 120 43.11 16.18 4.91
C GLY A 120 44.53 15.72 4.61
N ASP A 121 44.69 14.57 3.94
CA ASP A 121 45.99 14.01 3.55
C ASP A 121 46.67 14.79 2.41
N MET A 122 45.93 15.56 1.62
CA MET A 122 46.49 16.43 0.57
C MET A 122 46.87 17.83 1.05
N TRP A 123 46.37 18.26 2.22
CA TRP A 123 46.56 19.62 2.78
C TRP A 123 47.16 19.65 4.19
N GLY A 124 47.44 18.49 4.80
CA GLY A 124 48.29 18.30 5.97
C GLY A 124 49.66 17.77 5.56
#